data_AF-A0A7W8RWL4-F1
#
_entry.id   AF-A0A7W8RWL4-F1
#
_cell.length_a   1.000
_cell.length_b   1.000
_cell.length_c   1.000
_cell.angle_alpha   90.00
_cell.angle_beta   90.00
_cell.angle_gamma   90.00
#
_symmetry.space_group_name_H-M   'P 1'
#
loop_
_entity.id
_entity.type
_entity.pdbx_description
1 polymer ?
#
loop_
_entity_poly.entity_id
_entity_poly.type
_entity_poly.pdbx_seq_one_letter_code
_entity_poly.pdbx_strand_id
1 'polypeptide(L)'
;MPTTVRLPDVQVPGTEQLSRFGSKYADEPGSDNLAGVKSPAVDAILRKVLGAQTREQLVDATHALDRVLMNGYYVIPHWYSAVHRIAYRNSLAYPAKLPLYFAADEWVLSTWWQKTAGLNLASPQ
;
A
#
# COMPACT_ATOMS: atom_id res chain seq x y z
N MET A 1 -3.41 -6.09 23.34
CA MET A 1 -3.76 -5.56 22.00
C MET A 1 -2.99 -4.26 21.82
N PRO A 2 -2.21 -4.06 20.75
CA PRO A 2 -1.62 -2.75 20.48
C PRO A 2 -2.73 -1.74 20.21
N THR A 3 -2.62 -0.54 20.78
CA THR A 3 -3.63 0.53 20.63
C THR A 3 -3.70 1.10 19.20
N THR A 4 -2.64 0.89 18.41
CA THR A 4 -2.53 1.35 17.03
C THR A 4 -2.02 0.21 16.16
N VAL A 5 -2.63 0.01 14.99
CA VAL A 5 -2.21 -0.99 14.00
C VAL A 5 -1.90 -0.29 12.69
N ARG A 6 -0.75 -0.64 12.09
CA ARG A 6 -0.39 -0.17 10.74
C ARG A 6 -1.01 -1.12 9.71
N LEU A 7 -1.89 -0.59 8.86
CA LEU A 7 -2.40 -1.29 7.70
C LEU A 7 -1.68 -0.75 6.46
N PRO A 8 -0.74 -1.52 5.85
CA PRO A 8 -0.06 -1.07 4.64
C PRO A 8 -1.06 -1.01 3.47
N ASP A 9 -0.89 0.03 2.67
CA ASP A 9 -1.54 0.16 1.37
C ASP A 9 -0.96 -0.82 0.37
N VAL A 10 -1.75 -1.14 -0.66
CA VAL A 10 -1.34 -1.95 -1.80
C VAL A 10 -1.78 -1.25 -3.07
N GLN A 11 -0.96 -1.31 -4.10
CA GLN A 11 -1.26 -0.63 -5.37
C GLN A 11 -2.41 -1.27 -6.13
N VAL A 12 -2.61 -2.57 -5.93
CA VAL A 12 -3.69 -3.35 -6.54
C VAL A 12 -4.38 -4.13 -5.42
N PRO A 13 -5.52 -3.64 -4.90
CA PRO A 13 -6.25 -4.35 -3.86
C PRO A 13 -6.89 -5.62 -4.42
N GLY A 14 -6.89 -6.69 -3.62
CA GLY A 14 -7.36 -8.01 -4.00
C GLY A 14 -7.90 -8.82 -2.82
N THR A 15 -7.54 -10.11 -2.76
CA THR A 15 -8.07 -11.07 -1.78
C THR A 15 -7.77 -10.70 -0.33
N GLU A 16 -6.70 -9.95 -0.07
CA GLU A 16 -6.37 -9.45 1.26
C GLU A 16 -7.44 -8.49 1.82
N GLN A 17 -8.24 -7.84 0.96
CA GLN A 17 -9.36 -7.02 1.44
C GLN A 17 -10.47 -7.88 2.05
N LEU A 18 -10.62 -9.12 1.57
CA LEU A 18 -11.61 -10.05 2.10
C LEU A 18 -11.23 -10.49 3.53
N SER A 19 -9.95 -10.80 3.78
CA SER A 19 -9.49 -11.16 5.13
C SER A 19 -9.58 -9.98 6.10
N ARG A 20 -9.35 -8.75 5.62
CA ARG A 20 -9.39 -7.52 6.43
C ARG A 20 -10.80 -7.01 6.76
N PHE A 21 -11.77 -7.17 5.86
CA PHE A 21 -13.07 -6.50 5.99
C PHE A 21 -14.28 -7.42 5.81
N GLY A 22 -14.09 -8.68 5.43
CA GLY A 22 -15.18 -9.62 5.22
C GLY A 22 -15.84 -10.05 6.52
N SER A 23 -17.17 -10.08 6.54
CA SER A 23 -17.96 -10.40 7.76
C SER A 23 -17.63 -11.78 8.34
N LYS A 24 -17.29 -12.75 7.48
CA LYS A 24 -16.86 -14.10 7.90
C LYS A 24 -15.64 -14.05 8.83
N TYR A 25 -14.71 -13.13 8.58
CA TYR A 25 -13.45 -13.06 9.30
C TYR A 25 -13.57 -12.30 10.62
N ALA A 26 -14.67 -11.57 10.86
CA ALA A 26 -14.87 -10.82 12.10
C ALA A 26 -15.01 -11.70 13.35
N ASP A 27 -15.45 -12.95 13.19
CA ASP A 27 -15.58 -13.92 14.28
C ASP A 27 -14.43 -14.93 14.34
N GLU A 28 -13.50 -14.86 13.39
CA GLU A 28 -12.38 -15.81 13.30
C GLU A 28 -11.24 -15.36 14.21
N PRO A 29 -10.87 -16.14 15.24
CA PRO A 29 -9.77 -15.78 16.13
C PRO A 29 -8.44 -15.67 15.36
N GLY A 30 -7.76 -14.53 15.50
CA GLY A 30 -6.49 -14.28 14.83
C GLY A 30 -6.60 -13.84 13.37
N SER A 31 -7.79 -13.47 12.90
CA SER A 31 -7.96 -12.90 11.56
C SER A 31 -7.44 -11.47 11.44
N ASP A 32 -7.24 -11.03 10.20
CA ASP A 32 -6.89 -9.65 9.86
C ASP A 32 -8.06 -8.66 9.99
N ASN A 33 -9.28 -9.13 10.25
CA ASN A 33 -10.45 -8.28 10.48
C ASN A 33 -10.46 -7.76 11.92
N LEU A 34 -9.45 -6.93 12.22
CA LEU A 34 -9.20 -6.37 13.53
C LEU A 34 -10.30 -5.39 13.99
N ALA A 35 -11.02 -4.78 13.04
CA ALA A 35 -12.13 -3.88 13.32
C ALA A 35 -13.47 -4.62 13.53
N GLY A 36 -13.51 -5.93 13.32
CA GLY A 36 -14.74 -6.72 13.46
C GLY A 36 -15.84 -6.32 12.48
N VAL A 37 -15.47 -5.91 11.26
CA VAL A 37 -16.43 -5.47 10.24
C VAL A 37 -17.40 -6.60 9.90
N LYS A 38 -18.69 -6.37 10.15
CA LYS A 38 -19.80 -7.27 9.78
C LYS A 38 -20.89 -6.50 9.07
N SER A 39 -20.80 -6.42 7.74
CA SER A 39 -21.76 -5.66 6.94
C SER A 39 -22.03 -6.36 5.61
N PRO A 40 -23.29 -6.73 5.32
CA PRO A 40 -23.66 -7.29 4.02
C PRO A 40 -23.34 -6.37 2.84
N ALA A 41 -23.35 -5.05 3.07
CA ALA A 41 -22.99 -4.06 2.06
C ALA A 41 -21.48 -4.12 1.75
N VAL A 42 -20.63 -4.22 2.78
CA VAL A 42 -19.18 -4.38 2.61
C VAL A 42 -18.88 -5.69 1.87
N ASP A 43 -19.50 -6.80 2.27
CA ASP A 43 -19.31 -8.10 1.61
C ASP A 43 -19.73 -8.07 0.12
N ALA A 44 -20.80 -7.34 -0.21
CA ALA A 44 -21.24 -7.17 -1.59
C ALA A 44 -20.22 -6.42 -2.44
N ILE A 45 -19.61 -5.37 -1.89
CA ILE A 45 -18.58 -4.60 -2.58
C ILE A 45 -17.28 -5.41 -2.69
N LEU A 46 -16.89 -6.14 -1.65
CA LEU A 46 -15.72 -7.03 -1.70
C LEU A 46 -15.83 -8.05 -2.83
N ARG A 47 -17.02 -8.62 -3.08
CA ARG A 47 -17.23 -9.51 -4.25
C ARG A 47 -17.01 -8.80 -5.58
N LYS A 48 -17.30 -7.49 -5.67
CA LYS A 48 -17.03 -6.70 -6.89
C LYS A 48 -15.55 -6.39 -7.04
N VAL A 49 -14.83 -6.09 -5.95
CA VAL A 49 -13.37 -5.92 -5.96
C VAL A 49 -12.68 -7.18 -6.47
N LEU A 50 -13.04 -8.36 -5.94
CA LEU A 50 -12.45 -9.64 -6.37
C LEU A 50 -12.88 -10.09 -7.77
N GLY A 51 -14.06 -9.67 -8.22
CA GLY A 51 -14.60 -10.02 -9.53
C GLY A 51 -14.19 -9.06 -10.65
N ALA A 52 -13.54 -7.94 -10.35
CA ALA A 52 -13.17 -6.93 -11.34
C ALA A 52 -12.23 -7.51 -12.40
N GLN A 53 -12.56 -7.32 -13.68
CA GLN A 53 -11.76 -7.80 -14.82
C GLN A 53 -10.99 -6.68 -15.51
N THR A 54 -11.34 -5.42 -15.21
CA THR A 54 -10.66 -4.24 -15.74
C THR A 54 -10.20 -3.31 -14.62
N ARG A 55 -9.23 -2.46 -14.93
CA ARG A 55 -8.71 -1.48 -13.98
C ARG A 55 -9.79 -0.49 -13.55
N GLU A 56 -10.64 -0.07 -14.47
CA GLU A 56 -11.73 0.86 -14.21
C GLU A 56 -12.73 0.26 -13.22
N GLN A 57 -13.12 -1.01 -13.43
CA GLN A 57 -14.00 -1.72 -12.50
C GLN A 57 -13.38 -1.87 -11.10
N LEU A 58 -12.07 -2.16 -11.04
CA LEU A 58 -11.36 -2.28 -9.77
C LEU A 58 -11.34 -0.94 -9.03
N VAL A 59 -10.98 0.15 -9.72
CA VAL A 59 -10.94 1.50 -9.15
C VAL A 59 -12.31 1.92 -8.62
N ASP A 60 -13.38 1.71 -9.39
CA ASP A 60 -14.74 2.05 -8.97
C ASP A 60 -15.18 1.25 -7.75
N ALA A 61 -14.92 -0.06 -7.73
CA ALA A 61 -15.25 -0.93 -6.61
C ALA A 61 -14.46 -0.56 -5.35
N THR A 62 -13.16 -0.27 -5.48
CA THR A 62 -12.30 0.15 -4.36
C THR A 62 -12.72 1.51 -3.81
N HIS A 63 -13.07 2.49 -4.66
CA HIS A 63 -13.60 3.77 -4.19
C HIS A 63 -14.95 3.62 -3.47
N ALA A 64 -15.82 2.74 -3.95
CA ALA A 64 -17.07 2.42 -3.26
C ALA A 64 -16.79 1.78 -1.89
N LEU A 65 -15.83 0.86 -1.81
CA LEU A 65 -15.41 0.21 -0.57
C LEU A 65 -14.90 1.24 0.44
N ASP A 66 -13.98 2.11 0.03
CA ASP A 66 -13.39 3.15 0.87
C ASP A 66 -14.47 4.06 1.49
N ARG A 67 -15.42 4.53 0.67
CA ARG A 67 -16.54 5.35 1.14
C ARG A 67 -17.41 4.61 2.16
N VAL A 68 -17.74 3.34 1.92
CA VAL A 68 -18.58 2.57 2.85
C VAL A 68 -17.84 2.28 4.16
N LEU A 69 -16.55 1.96 4.11
CA LEU A 69 -15.74 1.72 5.31
C LEU A 69 -15.58 3.00 6.14
N MET A 70 -15.33 4.16 5.50
CA MET A 70 -15.24 5.44 6.19
C MET A 70 -16.57 5.83 6.86
N ASN A 71 -17.71 5.58 6.20
CA ASN A 71 -19.03 5.83 6.80
C ASN A 71 -19.42 4.81 7.89
N GLY A 72 -18.68 3.70 8.01
CA GLY A 72 -18.88 2.70 9.07
C GLY A 72 -18.15 3.03 10.38
N TYR A 73 -17.30 4.06 10.40
CA TYR A 73 -16.54 4.51 11.58
C TYR A 73 -15.76 3.40 12.30
N TYR A 74 -15.25 2.42 11.54
CA TYR A 74 -14.53 1.26 12.06
C TYR A 74 -13.14 1.57 12.62
N VAL A 75 -12.53 2.66 12.14
CA VAL A 75 -11.17 3.07 12.51
C VAL A 75 -11.11 4.59 12.66
N ILE A 76 -10.16 5.07 13.46
CA ILE A 76 -9.77 6.48 13.49
C ILE A 76 -8.48 6.60 12.67
N PRO A 77 -8.51 7.22 11.48
CA PRO A 77 -7.32 7.42 10.68
C PRO A 77 -6.27 8.24 11.44
N HIS A 78 -5.01 7.88 11.26
CA HIS A 78 -3.89 8.57 11.87
C HIS A 78 -3.04 9.27 10.79
N TRP A 79 -1.71 9.32 10.96
CA TRP A 79 -0.80 9.94 10.00
C TRP A 79 -0.08 8.93 9.11
N TYR A 80 0.38 9.39 7.95
CA TYR A 80 1.35 8.71 7.10
C TYR A 80 2.42 9.71 6.63
N SER A 81 3.60 9.21 6.23
CA SER A 81 4.62 10.05 5.59
C SER A 81 4.48 9.93 4.08
N ALA A 82 4.21 11.04 3.39
CA ALA A 82 4.15 11.08 1.93
C ALA A 82 5.54 11.04 1.25
N VAL A 83 6.62 11.05 2.05
CA VAL A 83 7.99 11.02 1.56
C VAL A 83 8.80 9.91 2.23
N HIS A 84 9.72 9.34 1.46
CA HIS A 84 10.75 8.45 1.96
C HIS A 84 11.97 9.26 2.38
N ARG A 85 12.43 9.07 3.61
CA ARG A 85 13.65 9.70 4.15
C ARG A 85 14.71 8.63 4.30
N ILE A 86 15.78 8.73 3.51
CA ILE A 86 16.90 7.79 3.50
C ILE A 86 18.19 8.57 3.72
N ALA A 87 18.96 8.17 4.73
CA ALA A 87 20.33 8.64 4.93
C ALA A 87 21.30 7.62 4.34
N TYR A 88 22.26 8.08 3.55
CA TYR A 88 23.22 7.22 2.86
C TYR A 88 24.59 7.87 2.70
N ARG A 89 25.60 7.05 2.43
CA ARG A 89 26.97 7.53 2.23
C ARG A 89 27.10 8.23 0.88
N ASN A 90 27.80 9.36 0.82
CA ASN A 90 28.06 10.09 -0.44
C ASN A 90 28.87 9.27 -1.48
N SER A 91 29.41 8.11 -1.11
CA SER A 91 30.02 7.16 -2.04
C SER A 91 29.01 6.40 -2.90
N LEU A 92 27.70 6.45 -2.58
CA LEU A 92 26.66 5.76 -3.33
C LEU A 92 26.01 6.69 -4.36
N ALA A 93 25.63 6.13 -5.50
CA ALA A 93 24.85 6.76 -6.56
C ALA A 93 23.56 5.98 -6.82
N TYR A 94 22.57 6.65 -7.40
CA TYR A 94 21.24 6.11 -7.69
C TYR A 94 20.66 6.72 -8.98
N PRO A 95 19.66 6.07 -9.60
CA PRO A 95 19.03 6.59 -10.81
C PRO A 95 18.33 7.93 -10.58
N ALA A 96 18.58 8.93 -11.44
CA ALA A 96 17.97 10.27 -11.33
C ALA A 96 16.44 10.24 -11.54
N LYS A 97 15.93 9.28 -12.33
CA LYS A 97 14.50 9.06 -12.54
C LYS A 97 13.99 8.01 -11.57
N LEU A 98 13.14 8.43 -10.64
CA LEU A 98 12.47 7.54 -9.70
C LEU A 98 11.31 6.80 -10.39
N PRO A 99 11.06 5.53 -10.05
CA PRO A 99 9.83 4.84 -10.42
C PRO A 99 8.61 5.56 -9.84
N LEU A 100 7.45 5.42 -10.51
CA LEU A 100 6.19 5.97 -10.01
C LEU A 100 5.71 5.27 -8.73
N TYR A 101 5.93 3.95 -8.65
CA TYR A 101 5.57 3.11 -7.53
C TYR A 101 6.80 2.32 -7.09
N PHE A 102 7.22 2.50 -5.85
CA PHE A 102 8.34 1.75 -5.26
C PHE A 102 8.28 1.77 -3.74
N ALA A 103 8.79 0.71 -3.12
CA ALA A 103 9.18 0.71 -1.72
C ALA A 103 10.63 1.18 -1.63
N ALA A 104 10.90 2.22 -0.85
CA ALA A 104 12.20 2.89 -0.87
C ALA A 104 13.35 2.01 -0.35
N ASP A 105 13.08 1.14 0.62
CA ASP A 105 14.01 0.14 1.13
C ASP A 105 14.41 -0.87 0.04
N GLU A 106 13.43 -1.49 -0.63
CA GLU A 106 13.70 -2.44 -1.71
C GLU A 106 14.40 -1.77 -2.90
N TRP A 107 13.98 -0.55 -3.25
CA TRP A 107 14.54 0.20 -4.35
C TRP A 107 16.01 0.58 -4.10
N VAL A 108 16.35 1.05 -2.90
CA VAL A 108 17.75 1.34 -2.52
C VAL A 108 18.61 0.10 -2.65
N LEU A 109 18.15 -1.03 -2.13
CA LEU A 109 18.94 -2.27 -2.13
C LEU A 109 19.14 -2.85 -3.53
N SER A 110 18.17 -2.68 -4.42
CA SER A 110 18.20 -3.27 -5.76
C SER A 110 18.86 -2.39 -6.81
N THR A 111 18.83 -1.07 -6.65
CA THR A 111 19.22 -0.14 -7.74
C THR A 111 20.42 0.73 -7.45
N TRP A 112 20.90 0.82 -6.21
CA TRP A 112 22.01 1.72 -5.88
C TRP A 112 23.37 1.05 -6.05
N TRP A 113 24.38 1.83 -6.40
CA TRP A 113 25.75 1.34 -6.61
C TRP A 113 26.78 2.27 -5.96
N GLN A 114 27.99 1.75 -5.75
CA GLN A 114 29.13 2.60 -5.38
C GLN A 114 29.59 3.39 -6.61
N LYS A 115 29.79 4.70 -6.43
CA LYS A 115 30.46 5.55 -7.42
C LYS A 115 31.85 4.97 -7.68
N THR A 116 32.14 4.65 -8.93
CA THR A 116 33.50 4.29 -9.34
C THR A 116 34.39 5.52 -9.20
N ALA A 117 35.46 5.42 -8.42
CA ALA A 117 36.49 6.44 -8.39
C ALA A 117 37.24 6.41 -9.72
N GLY A 118 36.93 7.31 -10.67
CA GLY A 118 37.79 7.57 -11.83
C GLY A 118 37.19 7.49 -13.23
N LEU A 119 35.94 7.88 -13.48
CA LEU A 119 35.49 8.20 -14.85
C LEU A 119 34.81 9.57 -14.88
N ASN A 120 35.60 10.59 -15.26
CA ASN A 120 35.11 11.87 -15.76
C ASN A 120 34.29 11.62 -17.02
N LEU A 121 32.98 11.43 -16.89
CA LEU A 121 32.07 11.59 -18.01
C LEU A 121 31.67 13.06 -18.04
N ALA A 122 32.28 13.79 -18.97
CA ALA A 122 32.03 15.19 -19.23
C ALA A 122 30.53 15.45 -19.44
N SER A 123 30.00 16.45 -18.72
CA SER A 123 28.68 17.01 -18.95
C SER A 123 28.58 17.56 -20.38
N PRO A 124 27.54 17.26 -21.18
CA PRO A 124 27.25 18.05 -22.36
C PRO A 124 26.70 19.42 -21.91
N GLN A 125 27.20 20.49 -22.53
CA GLN A 125 26.66 21.85 -22.44
C GLN A 125 25.20 21.92 -22.87
#